data_AF-A0A914XYR1-F1
#
_entry.id   AF-A0A914XYR1-F1
#
_cell.length_a   1.000
_cell.length_b   1.000
_cell.length_c   1.000
_cell.angle_alpha   90.00
_cell.angle_beta   90.00
_cell.angle_gamma   90.00
#
_symmetry.space_group_name_H-M   'P 1'
#
loop_
_entity.id
_entity.type
_entity.pdbx_description
1 polymer ?
#
loop_
_entity_poly.entity_id
_entity_poly.type
_entity_poly.pdbx_seq_one_letter_code
_entity_poly.pdbx_strand_id
1 'polypeptide(L)'
;MPRVNPQIALIAVLCAFVFVSFVLYNNVDSDASRREILYNKNEQEFARLKQKIQSLGKDVEANANVVDDLEHKLNEADHHLKPVELPNAHGGGKVKIVHDVLQKEGTPAVTFHQLVQPPQGARICPSHDIKYSSDSSIQMSQAYDSIPFDNINGGVWKQGWNIQYDSKKILEEKKLEIIVVPHSHCDPGWLDTFEGYYQAQTKNILDGMLNFLPNKPDMKFIYAEMSFFELWWSTLKNEERKTVKKLLDQGQFEIVTGAWVMTDEANAYYYSTVMEMIEGHEFLINQLGKQFYL
;
A
#
# COMPACT_ATOMS: atom_id res chain seq x y z
N MET A 1 -50.40 23.75 -53.37
CA MET A 1 -50.26 22.99 -52.11
C MET A 1 -51.21 21.80 -52.18
N PRO A 2 -50.74 20.54 -52.05
CA PRO A 2 -51.64 19.40 -52.12
C PRO A 2 -52.41 19.27 -50.80
N ARG A 3 -53.75 19.19 -50.88
CA ARG A 3 -54.62 18.93 -49.73
C ARG A 3 -54.46 17.46 -49.34
N VAL A 4 -53.79 17.20 -48.22
CA VAL A 4 -53.71 15.86 -47.62
C VAL A 4 -55.12 15.41 -47.25
N ASN A 5 -55.49 14.19 -47.65
CA ASN A 5 -56.80 13.61 -47.37
C ASN A 5 -56.98 13.43 -45.85
N PRO A 6 -58.03 14.03 -45.23
CA PRO A 6 -58.22 14.02 -43.78
C PRO A 6 -58.35 12.62 -43.18
N GLN A 7 -58.81 11.63 -43.96
CA GLN A 7 -58.88 10.23 -43.48
C GLN A 7 -57.49 9.58 -43.37
N ILE A 8 -56.56 9.92 -44.26
CA ILE A 8 -55.19 9.40 -44.22
C ILE A 8 -54.43 10.02 -43.03
N ALA A 9 -54.66 11.31 -42.77
CA ALA A 9 -54.09 11.99 -41.61
C ALA A 9 -54.57 11.38 -40.28
N LEU A 10 -55.86 11.03 -40.18
CA LEU A 10 -56.42 10.40 -38.97
C LEU A 10 -55.82 9.00 -38.72
N ILE A 11 -55.69 8.19 -39.78
CA ILE A 11 -55.08 6.85 -39.68
C ILE A 11 -53.60 6.97 -39.27
N ALA A 12 -52.85 7.90 -39.86
CA ALA A 12 -51.45 8.11 -39.50
C ALA A 12 -51.28 8.52 -38.03
N VAL A 13 -52.16 9.38 -37.50
CA VAL A 13 -52.14 9.79 -36.09
C VAL A 13 -52.48 8.64 -35.16
N LEU A 14 -53.48 7.81 -35.50
CA LEU A 14 -53.83 6.62 -34.72
C LEU A 14 -52.69 5.59 -34.71
N CYS A 15 -52.06 5.33 -35.86
CA CYS A 15 -50.90 4.44 -35.96
C CYS A 15 -49.71 4.96 -35.14
N ALA A 16 -49.43 6.27 -35.19
CA ALA A 16 -48.37 6.88 -34.39
C ALA A 16 -48.68 6.78 -32.89
N PHE A 17 -49.94 7.00 -32.48
CA PHE A 17 -50.35 6.88 -31.09
C PHE A 17 -50.19 5.44 -30.58
N VAL A 18 -50.68 4.44 -31.32
CA VAL A 18 -50.55 3.03 -30.93
C VAL A 18 -49.08 2.61 -30.85
N PHE A 19 -48.24 3.06 -31.78
CA PHE A 19 -46.81 2.77 -31.77
C PHE A 19 -46.11 3.39 -30.54
N VAL A 20 -46.39 4.65 -30.23
CA VAL A 20 -45.84 5.33 -29.05
C VAL A 20 -46.31 4.66 -27.76
N SER A 21 -47.60 4.32 -27.65
CA SER A 21 -48.13 3.59 -26.50
C SER A 21 -47.49 2.22 -26.33
N PHE A 22 -47.24 1.48 -27.42
CA PHE A 22 -46.56 0.19 -27.39
C PHE A 22 -45.09 0.32 -26.93
N VAL A 23 -44.36 1.32 -27.43
CA VAL A 23 -42.98 1.59 -27.01
C VAL A 23 -42.91 1.98 -25.52
N LEU A 24 -43.83 2.82 -25.05
CA LEU A 24 -43.91 3.19 -23.64
C LEU A 24 -44.24 1.99 -22.74
N TYR A 25 -45.18 1.14 -23.15
CA TYR A 25 -45.53 -0.08 -22.42
C TYR A 25 -44.34 -1.04 -22.27
N ASN A 26 -43.63 -1.31 -23.38
CA ASN A 26 -42.46 -2.19 -23.35
C ASN A 26 -41.30 -1.63 -22.53
N ASN A 27 -41.08 -0.32 -22.55
CA ASN A 27 -40.03 0.31 -21.72
C ASN A 27 -40.35 0.20 -20.23
N VAL A 28 -41.60 0.45 -19.83
CA VAL A 28 -42.06 0.34 -18.43
C VAL A 28 -41.97 -1.10 -17.92
N ASP A 29 -42.36 -2.08 -18.73
CA ASP A 29 -42.30 -3.50 -18.36
C ASP A 29 -40.86 -4.02 -18.25
N SER A 30 -39.96 -3.55 -19.13
CA SER A 30 -38.53 -3.88 -19.05
C SER A 30 -37.88 -3.29 -17.78
N ASP A 31 -38.28 -2.09 -17.37
CA ASP A 31 -37.78 -1.44 -16.17
C ASP A 31 -38.30 -2.08 -14.89
N ALA A 32 -39.55 -2.58 -14.90
CA ALA A 32 -40.11 -3.35 -13.78
C ALA A 32 -39.34 -4.67 -13.60
N SER A 33 -39.12 -5.40 -14.69
CA SER A 33 -38.35 -6.65 -14.71
C SER A 33 -36.89 -6.45 -14.26
N ARG A 34 -36.23 -5.37 -14.67
CA ARG A 34 -34.86 -5.03 -14.23
C ARG A 34 -34.79 -4.72 -12.73
N ARG A 35 -35.77 -4.01 -12.18
CA ARG A 35 -35.83 -3.70 -10.75
C ARG A 35 -36.03 -4.96 -9.91
N GLU A 36 -36.86 -5.89 -10.37
CA GLU A 36 -37.07 -7.17 -9.70
C GLU A 36 -35.78 -8.02 -9.68
N ILE A 37 -35.05 -8.08 -10.80
CA ILE A 37 -33.75 -8.77 -10.88
C ILE A 37 -32.73 -8.13 -9.93
N LEU A 38 -32.64 -6.79 -9.89
CA LEU A 38 -31.75 -6.09 -8.96
C LEU A 38 -32.13 -6.35 -7.49
N TYR A 39 -33.42 -6.34 -7.18
CA TYR A 39 -33.92 -6.60 -5.83
C TYR A 39 -33.55 -8.01 -5.37
N ASN A 40 -33.79 -9.03 -6.20
CA ASN A 40 -33.46 -10.42 -5.89
C ASN A 40 -31.94 -10.64 -5.75
N LYS A 41 -31.12 -9.96 -6.58
CA LYS A 41 -29.66 -10.00 -6.46
C LYS A 41 -29.19 -9.36 -5.15
N ASN A 42 -29.76 -8.23 -4.78
CA ASN A 42 -29.43 -7.54 -3.53
C ASN A 42 -29.85 -8.37 -2.31
N GLU A 43 -30.98 -9.06 -2.37
CA GLU A 43 -31.42 -9.97 -1.30
C GLU A 43 -30.44 -11.14 -1.10
N GLN A 44 -29.96 -11.74 -2.19
CA GLN A 44 -28.94 -12.80 -2.14
C GLN A 44 -27.62 -12.33 -1.54
N GLU A 45 -27.15 -11.14 -1.95
CA GLU A 45 -25.94 -10.54 -1.37
C GLU A 45 -26.11 -10.22 0.12
N PHE A 46 -27.30 -9.74 0.53
CA PHE A 46 -27.58 -9.44 1.93
C PHE A 46 -27.63 -10.73 2.78
N ALA A 47 -28.21 -11.80 2.25
CA ALA A 47 -28.21 -13.12 2.90
C ALA A 47 -26.79 -13.67 3.05
N ARG A 48 -25.95 -13.53 2.02
CA ARG A 48 -24.54 -13.91 2.06
C ARG A 48 -23.75 -13.10 3.08
N LEU A 49 -23.98 -11.79 3.14
CA LEU A 49 -23.32 -10.90 4.10
C LEU A 49 -23.71 -11.26 5.55
N LYS A 50 -24.99 -11.52 5.79
CA LYS A 50 -25.50 -11.96 7.09
C LYS A 50 -24.86 -13.29 7.54
N GLN A 51 -24.73 -14.25 6.64
CA GLN A 51 -24.06 -15.53 6.94
C GLN A 51 -22.57 -15.31 7.26
N LYS A 52 -21.91 -14.41 6.54
CA LYS A 52 -20.50 -14.09 6.78
C LYS A 52 -20.30 -13.42 8.14
N ILE A 53 -21.14 -12.45 8.50
CA ILE A 53 -21.14 -11.80 9.83
C ILE A 53 -21.35 -12.83 10.95
N GLN A 54 -22.27 -13.79 10.77
CA GLN A 54 -22.48 -14.86 11.74
C GLN A 54 -21.26 -15.79 11.87
N SER A 55 -20.57 -16.09 10.78
CA SER A 55 -19.33 -16.87 10.81
C SER A 55 -18.22 -16.12 11.55
N LEU A 56 -18.02 -14.84 11.22
CA LEU A 56 -17.05 -13.97 11.90
C LEU A 56 -17.33 -13.87 13.41
N GLY A 57 -18.59 -13.79 13.81
CA GLY A 57 -18.97 -13.82 15.23
C GLY A 57 -18.53 -15.09 15.94
N LYS A 58 -18.66 -16.26 15.30
CA LYS A 58 -18.20 -17.54 15.85
C LYS A 58 -16.68 -17.65 15.91
N ASP A 59 -15.98 -17.11 14.91
CA ASP A 59 -14.51 -17.11 14.89
C ASP A 59 -13.94 -16.20 16.00
N VAL A 60 -14.58 -15.07 16.26
CA VAL A 60 -14.24 -14.18 17.38
C VAL A 60 -14.46 -14.87 18.73
N GLU A 61 -15.56 -15.59 18.90
CA GLU A 61 -15.85 -16.36 20.11
C GLU A 61 -14.85 -17.51 20.31
N ALA A 62 -14.48 -18.22 19.23
CA ALA A 62 -13.45 -19.24 19.27
C ALA A 62 -12.08 -18.65 19.67
N ASN A 63 -11.72 -17.48 19.12
CA ASN A 63 -10.48 -16.80 19.49
C ASN A 63 -10.49 -16.31 20.94
N ALA A 64 -11.62 -15.84 21.45
CA ALA A 64 -11.76 -15.46 22.87
C ALA A 64 -11.48 -16.65 23.79
N ASN A 65 -11.99 -17.84 23.46
CA ASN A 65 -11.73 -19.07 24.22
C ASN A 65 -10.24 -19.50 24.16
N VAL A 66 -9.57 -19.29 23.02
CA VAL A 66 -8.13 -19.56 22.89
C VAL A 66 -7.30 -18.59 23.74
N VAL A 67 -7.68 -17.31 23.78
CA VAL A 67 -7.02 -16.32 24.63
C VAL A 67 -7.18 -16.66 26.11
N ASP A 68 -8.36 -17.11 26.54
CA ASP A 68 -8.63 -17.54 27.92
C ASP A 68 -7.80 -18.78 28.32
N ASP A 69 -7.67 -19.77 27.42
CA ASP A 69 -6.79 -20.94 27.62
C ASP A 69 -5.31 -20.54 27.71
N LEU A 70 -4.88 -19.56 26.91
CA LEU A 70 -3.52 -19.01 26.98
C LEU A 70 -3.26 -18.28 28.30
N GLU A 71 -4.20 -17.47 28.79
CA GLU A 71 -4.09 -16.81 30.09
C GLU A 71 -4.02 -17.82 31.23
N HIS A 72 -4.83 -18.89 31.19
CA HIS A 72 -4.77 -19.97 32.18
C HIS A 72 -3.41 -20.67 32.19
N LYS A 73 -2.89 -21.03 31.01
CA LYS A 73 -1.56 -21.66 30.87
C LYS A 73 -0.42 -20.74 31.30
N LEU A 74 -0.54 -19.44 31.05
CA LEU A 74 0.45 -18.45 31.48
C LEU A 74 0.50 -18.34 33.01
N ASN A 75 -0.66 -18.32 33.66
CA ASN A 75 -0.77 -18.27 35.12
C ASN A 75 -0.28 -19.56 35.79
N GLU A 76 -0.53 -20.73 35.20
CA GLU A 76 0.05 -22.01 35.65
C GLU A 76 1.59 -22.03 35.51
N ALA A 77 2.12 -21.50 34.41
CA ALA A 77 3.56 -21.42 34.19
C ALA A 77 4.25 -20.47 35.19
N ASP A 78 3.62 -19.35 35.55
CA ASP A 78 4.15 -18.38 36.51
C ASP A 78 4.29 -19.00 37.93
N HIS A 79 3.34 -19.86 38.33
CA HIS A 79 3.42 -20.59 39.60
C HIS A 79 4.57 -21.62 39.67
N HIS A 80 5.15 -22.01 38.53
CA HIS A 80 6.28 -22.93 38.45
C HIS A 80 7.65 -22.24 38.29
N LEU A 81 7.69 -20.92 38.16
CA LEU A 81 8.94 -20.16 38.09
C LEU A 81 9.52 -19.95 39.50
N LYS A 82 10.64 -20.63 39.81
CA LYS A 82 11.49 -20.26 40.95
C LYS A 82 12.39 -19.07 40.57
N PRO A 83 12.67 -18.12 41.47
CA PRO A 83 13.56 -17.01 41.18
C PRO A 83 14.96 -17.54 40.82
N VAL A 84 15.46 -17.15 39.65
CA VAL A 84 16.85 -17.39 39.26
C VAL A 84 17.69 -16.28 39.90
N GLU A 85 18.54 -16.65 40.86
CA GLU A 85 19.57 -15.74 41.36
C GLU A 85 20.62 -15.49 40.26
N LEU A 86 20.66 -14.27 39.75
CA LEU A 86 21.67 -13.81 38.81
C LEU A 86 22.99 -13.50 39.55
N PRO A 87 24.14 -14.03 39.13
CA PRO A 87 25.42 -13.65 39.73
C PRO A 87 25.72 -12.18 39.45
N ASN A 88 26.20 -11.47 40.48
CA ASN A 88 26.56 -10.06 40.43
C ASN A 88 27.50 -9.74 39.27
N ALA A 89 27.03 -8.86 38.37
CA ALA A 89 27.78 -8.39 37.23
C ALA A 89 28.92 -7.46 37.66
N HIS A 90 30.16 -7.91 37.49
CA HIS A 90 31.31 -7.02 37.34
C HIS A 90 31.75 -7.06 35.88
N GLY A 91 31.58 -5.92 35.20
CA GLY A 91 32.32 -5.53 34.00
C GLY A 91 32.26 -6.47 32.78
N GLY A 92 31.18 -6.38 32.00
CA GLY A 92 31.13 -6.98 30.67
C GLY A 92 29.81 -6.68 29.96
N GLY A 93 29.86 -6.02 28.81
CA GLY A 93 28.67 -5.53 28.09
C GLY A 93 27.65 -6.63 27.73
N LYS A 94 26.37 -6.22 27.67
CA LYS A 94 25.16 -7.06 27.49
C LYS A 94 25.18 -8.02 26.28
N VAL A 95 26.13 -7.87 25.35
CA VAL A 95 26.29 -8.73 24.16
C VAL A 95 26.95 -10.08 24.49
N LYS A 96 27.81 -10.15 25.53
CA LYS A 96 28.53 -11.38 25.87
C LYS A 96 27.61 -12.46 26.45
N ILE A 97 26.59 -12.04 27.20
CA ILE A 97 25.62 -12.93 27.85
C ILE A 97 24.78 -13.68 26.81
N VAL A 98 24.38 -13.01 25.72
CA VAL A 98 23.61 -13.63 24.63
C VAL A 98 24.45 -14.69 23.91
N HIS A 99 25.73 -14.40 23.69
CA HIS A 99 26.64 -15.31 22.99
C HIS A 99 26.97 -16.57 23.81
N ASP A 100 27.10 -16.43 25.14
CA ASP A 100 27.38 -17.55 26.06
C ASP A 100 26.15 -18.45 26.28
N VAL A 101 24.93 -17.88 26.20
CA VAL A 101 23.67 -18.65 26.28
C VAL A 101 23.44 -19.47 25.01
N LEU A 102 23.70 -18.89 23.82
CA LEU A 102 23.54 -19.59 22.55
C LEU A 102 24.54 -20.74 22.34
N GLN A 103 25.71 -20.70 22.98
CA GLN A 103 26.69 -21.80 22.91
C GLN A 103 26.43 -22.93 23.91
N LYS A 104 25.70 -22.67 25.01
CA LYS A 104 25.40 -23.67 26.05
C LYS A 104 24.25 -24.60 25.66
N GLU A 105 23.32 -24.12 24.86
CA GLU A 105 22.23 -24.92 24.29
C GLU A 105 22.71 -25.52 22.97
N GLY A 106 23.50 -26.60 23.07
CA GLY A 106 24.03 -27.35 21.92
C GLY A 106 22.96 -28.01 21.07
N THR A 107 22.18 -27.21 20.35
CA THR A 107 21.29 -27.68 19.28
C THR A 107 22.11 -27.81 18.00
N PRO A 108 22.20 -29.00 17.39
CA PRO A 108 22.87 -29.14 16.10
C PRO A 108 22.14 -28.27 15.08
N ALA A 109 22.89 -27.66 14.17
CA ALA A 109 22.36 -26.85 13.09
C ALA A 109 21.37 -27.68 12.25
N VAL A 110 20.08 -27.55 12.55
CA VAL A 110 19.01 -28.15 11.78
C VAL A 110 18.96 -27.39 10.47
N THR A 111 19.38 -28.04 9.39
CA THR A 111 19.24 -27.50 8.04
C THR A 111 17.74 -27.36 7.77
N PHE A 112 17.30 -26.19 7.30
CA PHE A 112 15.88 -25.84 7.08
C PHE A 112 15.11 -26.84 6.20
N HIS A 113 15.82 -27.72 5.48
CA HIS A 113 15.27 -28.84 4.70
C HIS A 113 14.64 -29.97 5.53
N GLN A 114 14.91 -30.09 6.83
CA GLN A 114 14.42 -31.23 7.64
C GLN A 114 13.11 -30.96 8.39
N LEU A 115 12.64 -29.71 8.49
CA LEU A 115 11.49 -29.35 9.33
C LEU A 115 10.14 -29.26 8.58
N VAL A 116 10.13 -29.42 7.26
CA VAL A 116 8.89 -29.39 6.47
C VAL A 116 8.89 -30.57 5.51
N GLN A 117 8.60 -31.77 6.03
CA GLN A 117 8.03 -32.80 5.18
C GLN A 117 6.52 -32.57 5.11
N PRO A 118 5.96 -32.23 3.93
CA PRO A 118 4.53 -32.10 3.80
C PRO A 118 3.87 -33.45 4.11
N PRO A 119 2.70 -33.46 4.79
CA PRO A 119 2.01 -34.70 5.10
C PRO A 119 1.74 -35.50 3.82
N GLN A 120 1.96 -36.82 3.88
CA GLN A 120 1.72 -37.73 2.76
C GLN A 120 0.30 -37.56 2.24
N GLY A 121 0.16 -37.06 1.01
CA GLY A 121 -1.14 -36.80 0.38
C GLY A 121 -1.51 -35.31 0.22
N ALA A 122 -0.69 -34.37 0.71
CA ALA A 122 -0.83 -32.98 0.34
C ALA A 122 -0.53 -32.83 -1.16
N ARG A 123 -1.50 -32.34 -1.95
CA ARG A 123 -1.23 -31.81 -3.29
C ARG A 123 -0.39 -30.55 -3.12
N ILE A 124 0.93 -30.72 -3.06
CA ILE A 124 1.87 -29.62 -3.28
C ILE A 124 1.48 -29.05 -4.64
N CYS A 125 1.20 -27.74 -4.71
CA CYS A 125 0.99 -27.07 -5.99
C CYS A 125 2.14 -27.49 -6.93
N PRO A 126 1.85 -28.01 -8.13
CA PRO A 126 2.87 -28.46 -9.08
C PRO A 126 3.56 -27.26 -9.76
N SER A 127 3.96 -26.27 -8.98
CA SER A 127 4.70 -25.09 -9.40
C SER A 127 6.20 -25.22 -9.18
N HIS A 128 6.68 -26.30 -8.54
CA HIS A 128 8.11 -26.52 -8.33
C HIS A 128 8.87 -26.88 -9.63
N ASP A 129 8.17 -27.35 -10.66
CA ASP A 129 8.76 -27.71 -11.97
C ASP A 129 8.48 -26.68 -13.08
N ILE A 130 7.84 -25.55 -12.77
CA ILE A 130 7.79 -24.44 -13.72
C ILE A 130 9.12 -23.70 -13.58
N LYS A 131 10.12 -24.14 -14.35
CA LYS A 131 11.27 -23.29 -14.67
C LYS A 131 10.71 -22.07 -15.41
N TYR A 132 10.37 -21.03 -14.65
CA TYR A 132 10.21 -19.69 -15.18
C TYR A 132 11.59 -19.26 -15.69
N SER A 133 11.91 -19.67 -16.91
CA SER A 133 13.01 -19.11 -17.68
C SER A 133 12.55 -17.73 -18.12
N SER A 134 12.64 -16.75 -17.23
CA SER A 134 12.55 -15.35 -17.64
C SER A 134 13.78 -15.04 -18.49
N ASP A 135 13.59 -14.42 -19.66
CA ASP A 135 14.66 -13.88 -20.50
C ASP A 135 15.22 -12.58 -19.91
N SER A 136 15.37 -12.54 -18.58
CA SER A 136 15.88 -11.39 -17.86
C SER A 136 17.40 -11.44 -17.86
N SER A 137 18.05 -10.36 -18.29
CA SER A 137 19.51 -10.24 -18.28
C SER A 137 20.12 -10.48 -16.89
N ILE A 138 19.36 -10.19 -15.82
CA ILE A 138 19.75 -10.44 -14.43
C ILE A 138 18.60 -11.17 -13.74
N GLN A 139 18.88 -12.36 -13.23
CA GLN A 139 18.00 -13.10 -12.34
C GLN A 139 18.61 -13.10 -10.94
N MET A 140 17.89 -12.56 -9.94
CA MET A 140 18.48 -12.31 -8.61
C MET A 140 18.88 -13.59 -7.89
N SER A 141 18.19 -14.72 -8.11
CA SER A 141 18.61 -16.01 -7.55
C SER A 141 19.97 -16.46 -8.10
N GLN A 142 20.18 -16.34 -9.41
CA GLN A 142 21.48 -16.63 -10.04
C GLN A 142 22.56 -15.65 -9.58
N ALA A 143 22.20 -14.38 -9.41
CA ALA A 143 23.11 -13.37 -8.87
C ALA A 143 23.57 -13.78 -7.45
N TYR A 144 22.65 -14.20 -6.59
CA TYR A 144 22.96 -14.69 -5.24
C TYR A 144 23.90 -15.90 -5.23
N ASP A 145 23.74 -16.84 -6.17
CA ASP A 145 24.63 -18.00 -6.28
C ASP A 145 26.05 -17.62 -6.75
N SER A 146 26.19 -16.50 -7.45
CA SER A 146 27.45 -16.09 -8.10
C SER A 146 28.23 -15.02 -7.33
N ILE A 147 27.56 -14.18 -6.53
CA ILE A 147 28.19 -13.07 -5.81
C ILE A 147 28.88 -13.60 -4.54
N PRO A 148 30.15 -13.25 -4.27
CA PRO A 148 30.87 -13.74 -3.08
C PRO A 148 30.45 -13.08 -1.77
N PHE A 149 29.79 -11.92 -1.82
CA PHE A 149 29.35 -11.12 -0.66
C PHE A 149 30.48 -10.69 0.30
N ASP A 150 31.70 -10.58 -0.20
CA ASP A 150 32.83 -10.06 0.59
C ASP A 150 32.57 -8.62 1.06
N ASN A 151 32.75 -8.35 2.35
CA ASN A 151 32.58 -7.00 2.93
C ASN A 151 33.92 -6.24 3.00
N ILE A 152 34.51 -5.99 1.84
CA ILE A 152 35.80 -5.30 1.71
C ILE A 152 35.58 -3.77 1.84
N ASN A 153 36.46 -3.09 2.58
CA ASN A 153 36.42 -1.63 2.72
C ASN A 153 36.87 -0.93 1.43
N GLY A 154 35.93 -0.32 0.71
CA GLY A 154 36.15 0.38 -0.56
C GLY A 154 36.79 1.78 -0.48
N GLY A 155 37.13 2.26 0.72
CA GLY A 155 37.73 3.58 0.93
C GLY A 155 36.71 4.65 1.32
N VAL A 156 36.57 5.72 0.53
CA VAL A 156 35.58 6.79 0.78
C VAL A 156 34.15 6.28 0.57
N TRP A 157 33.93 5.48 -0.48
CA TRP A 157 32.73 4.68 -0.66
C TRP A 157 32.93 3.31 -0.02
N LYS A 158 32.38 3.11 1.19
CA LYS A 158 32.72 1.96 2.05
C LYS A 158 32.42 0.58 1.45
N GLN A 159 31.33 0.47 0.69
CA GLN A 159 30.84 -0.79 0.12
C GLN A 159 31.06 -0.88 -1.40
N GLY A 160 31.89 0.00 -1.98
CA GLY A 160 32.20 0.01 -3.40
C GLY A 160 33.69 0.07 -3.66
N TRP A 161 34.10 0.91 -4.61
CA TRP A 161 35.49 1.09 -4.99
C TRP A 161 35.79 2.54 -5.37
N ASN A 162 37.07 2.86 -5.57
CA ASN A 162 37.48 4.17 -6.04
C ASN A 162 37.03 4.38 -7.50
N ILE A 163 35.98 5.17 -7.70
CA ILE A 163 35.44 5.47 -9.03
C ILE A 163 36.45 6.35 -9.78
N GLN A 164 36.85 5.89 -10.97
CA GLN A 164 37.70 6.65 -11.88
C GLN A 164 36.93 6.94 -13.15
N TYR A 165 37.13 8.14 -13.69
CA TYR A 165 36.58 8.55 -14.97
C TYR A 165 37.59 9.39 -15.73
N ASP A 166 37.54 9.33 -17.07
CA ASP A 166 38.40 10.12 -17.93
C ASP A 166 37.75 11.49 -18.17
N SER A 167 38.32 12.52 -17.55
CA SER A 167 37.84 13.89 -17.68
C SER A 167 37.87 14.42 -19.11
N LYS A 168 38.75 13.92 -19.99
CA LYS A 168 38.77 14.32 -21.41
C LYS A 168 37.63 13.66 -22.16
N LYS A 169 37.42 12.36 -21.94
CA LYS A 169 36.33 11.60 -22.57
C LYS A 169 34.96 12.17 -22.18
N ILE A 170 34.76 12.56 -20.93
CA ILE A 170 33.50 13.18 -20.48
C ILE A 170 33.17 14.47 -21.24
N LEU A 171 34.19 15.24 -21.67
CA LEU A 171 33.96 16.46 -22.44
C LEU A 171 33.47 16.18 -23.88
N GLU A 172 33.71 14.97 -24.39
CA GLU A 172 33.25 14.53 -25.71
C GLU A 172 31.83 13.92 -25.65
N GLU A 173 31.39 13.49 -24.48
CA GLU A 173 30.05 12.95 -24.24
C GLU A 173 28.98 14.06 -24.21
N LYS A 174 27.71 13.66 -24.28
CA LYS A 174 26.60 14.60 -24.07
C LYS A 174 26.68 15.20 -22.67
N LYS A 175 26.30 16.47 -22.54
CA LYS A 175 26.27 17.19 -21.25
C LYS A 175 25.43 16.41 -20.24
N LEU A 176 26.01 16.13 -19.08
CA LEU A 176 25.32 15.50 -17.96
C LEU A 176 24.20 16.41 -17.45
N GLU A 177 22.98 15.89 -17.44
CA GLU A 177 21.84 16.52 -16.81
C GLU A 177 21.79 16.14 -15.33
N ILE A 178 21.69 17.14 -14.45
CA ILE A 178 21.64 16.93 -13.00
C ILE A 178 20.29 17.44 -12.50
N ILE A 179 19.47 16.51 -11.99
CA ILE A 179 18.19 16.80 -11.37
C ILE A 179 18.37 16.67 -9.87
N VAL A 180 18.31 17.79 -9.16
CA VAL A 180 18.30 17.81 -7.69
C VAL A 180 16.86 17.75 -7.23
N VAL A 181 16.51 16.76 -6.40
CA VAL A 181 15.14 16.49 -5.98
C VAL A 181 15.00 16.72 -4.47
N PRO A 182 14.52 17.90 -4.04
CA PRO A 182 14.24 18.15 -2.63
C PRO A 182 13.07 17.28 -2.14
N HIS A 183 13.27 16.59 -1.02
CA HIS A 183 12.28 15.73 -0.39
C HIS A 183 12.37 15.84 1.13
N SER A 184 11.35 15.35 1.83
CA SER A 184 11.38 15.12 3.26
C SER A 184 10.77 13.76 3.54
N HIS A 185 11.51 12.89 4.23
CA HIS A 185 10.98 11.61 4.68
C HIS A 185 10.23 11.82 6.00
N CYS A 186 8.98 11.39 6.05
CA CYS A 186 8.10 11.63 7.19
C CYS A 186 7.46 10.33 7.65
N ASP A 187 8.13 9.63 8.58
CA ASP A 187 7.66 8.36 9.14
C ASP A 187 6.32 8.50 9.87
N PRO A 188 5.25 7.80 9.45
CA PRO A 188 3.95 7.77 10.12
C PRO A 188 3.96 6.96 11.42
N GLY A 189 4.93 7.21 12.29
CA GLY A 189 5.21 6.46 13.51
C GLY A 189 6.54 5.70 13.43
N TRP A 190 7.46 5.99 14.35
CA TRP A 190 8.74 5.27 14.50
C TRP A 190 9.32 5.50 15.90
N LEU A 191 10.10 6.56 16.09
CA LEU A 191 10.60 6.96 17.42
C LEU A 191 9.59 7.80 18.20
N ASP A 192 8.70 8.47 17.49
CA ASP A 192 7.53 9.15 18.02
C ASP A 192 6.26 8.60 17.34
N THR A 193 5.12 8.93 17.93
CA THR A 193 3.79 8.66 17.39
C THR A 193 3.51 9.49 16.13
N PHE A 194 2.52 9.06 15.36
CA PHE A 194 2.02 9.81 14.22
C PHE A 194 1.65 11.25 14.61
N GLU A 195 0.85 11.44 15.65
CA GLU A 195 0.44 12.78 16.11
C GLU A 195 1.62 13.59 16.65
N GLY A 196 2.56 12.94 17.35
CA GLY A 196 3.77 13.58 17.85
C GLY A 196 4.61 14.17 16.73
N TYR A 197 4.91 13.37 15.70
CA TYR A 197 5.60 13.83 14.50
C TYR A 197 4.81 14.92 13.76
N TYR A 198 3.49 14.76 13.61
CA TYR A 198 2.67 15.75 12.92
C TYR A 198 2.78 17.13 13.55
N GLN A 199 2.59 17.21 14.87
CA GLN A 199 2.59 18.48 15.60
C GLN A 199 3.99 19.09 15.69
N ALA A 200 5.02 18.28 15.91
CA ALA A 200 6.37 18.78 16.12
C ALA A 200 7.09 19.13 14.81
N GLN A 201 6.83 18.39 13.72
CA GLN A 201 7.68 18.41 12.52
C GLN A 201 6.87 18.49 11.22
N THR A 202 6.03 17.50 10.91
CA THR A 202 5.47 17.33 9.57
C THR A 202 4.58 18.50 9.15
N LYS A 203 3.77 19.03 10.07
CA LYS A 203 2.99 20.25 9.81
C LYS A 203 3.86 21.42 9.39
N ASN A 204 4.99 21.64 10.07
CA ASN A 204 5.91 22.75 9.77
C ASN A 204 6.59 22.58 8.41
N ILE A 205 6.87 21.34 7.99
CA ILE A 205 7.42 21.02 6.67
C ILE A 205 6.41 21.38 5.58
N LEU A 206 5.16 20.93 5.70
CA LEU A 206 4.10 21.19 4.72
C LEU A 206 3.69 22.67 4.68
N ASP A 207 3.62 23.33 5.84
CA ASP A 207 3.43 24.79 5.91
C ASP A 207 4.62 25.53 5.24
N GLY A 208 5.84 25.04 5.43
CA GLY A 208 7.03 25.55 4.75
C GLY A 208 6.90 25.44 3.23
N MET A 209 6.53 24.27 2.72
CA MET A 209 6.28 24.05 1.30
C MET A 209 5.26 25.06 0.75
N LEU A 210 4.11 25.20 1.42
CA LEU A 210 3.04 26.11 1.03
C LEU A 210 3.48 27.58 1.01
N ASN A 211 4.31 27.99 1.96
CA ASN A 211 4.75 29.39 2.10
C ASN A 211 5.95 29.75 1.21
N PHE A 212 6.87 28.81 0.95
CA PHE A 212 8.12 29.09 0.23
C PHE A 212 8.05 28.82 -1.27
N LEU A 213 7.40 27.74 -1.71
CA LEU A 213 7.35 27.38 -3.14
C LEU A 213 6.72 28.47 -4.03
N PRO A 214 5.62 29.15 -3.64
CA PRO A 214 5.03 30.20 -4.48
C PRO A 214 5.99 31.36 -4.77
N ASN A 215 6.97 31.58 -3.90
CA ASN A 215 7.96 32.65 -4.02
C ASN A 215 9.22 32.21 -4.77
N LYS A 216 9.33 30.93 -5.16
CA LYS A 216 10.51 30.34 -5.81
C LYS A 216 10.07 29.45 -6.99
N PRO A 217 9.80 30.01 -8.18
CA PRO A 217 9.17 29.30 -9.29
C PRO A 217 9.97 28.09 -9.80
N ASP A 218 11.30 28.14 -9.71
CA ASP A 218 12.19 27.06 -10.14
C ASP A 218 12.37 25.96 -9.07
N MET A 219 11.94 26.22 -7.83
CA MET A 219 12.08 25.26 -6.74
C MET A 219 11.02 24.17 -6.87
N LYS A 220 11.47 22.93 -6.65
CA LYS A 220 10.65 21.72 -6.67
C LYS A 220 10.65 21.06 -5.30
N PHE A 221 9.60 20.30 -4.99
CA PHE A 221 9.53 19.48 -3.79
C PHE A 221 8.65 18.25 -4.04
N ILE A 222 9.12 17.07 -3.63
CA ILE A 222 8.33 15.84 -3.68
C ILE A 222 7.86 15.42 -2.28
N TYR A 223 6.70 14.79 -2.20
CA TYR A 223 6.15 14.28 -0.94
C TYR A 223 5.41 12.95 -1.15
N ALA A 224 5.48 12.04 -0.18
CA ALA A 224 5.02 10.67 -0.35
C ALA A 224 3.86 10.27 0.57
N GLU A 225 3.93 10.59 1.87
CA GLU A 225 3.08 9.95 2.89
C GLU A 225 1.70 10.63 3.01
N MET A 226 0.68 10.08 2.37
CA MET A 226 -0.64 10.73 2.30
C MET A 226 -1.37 10.79 3.63
N SER A 227 -1.07 9.90 4.58
CA SER A 227 -1.62 9.95 5.94
C SER A 227 -1.43 11.33 6.61
N PHE A 228 -0.20 11.86 6.56
CA PHE A 228 0.08 13.21 7.07
C PHE A 228 -0.48 14.31 6.17
N PHE A 229 -0.41 14.13 4.85
CA PHE A 229 -0.90 15.13 3.91
C PHE A 229 -2.41 15.36 4.06
N GLU A 230 -3.20 14.29 4.19
CA GLU A 230 -4.64 14.36 4.43
C GLU A 230 -4.95 15.09 5.74
N LEU A 231 -4.26 14.71 6.82
CA LEU A 231 -4.44 15.36 8.12
C LEU A 231 -4.13 16.86 8.00
N TRP A 232 -3.02 17.23 7.36
CA TRP A 232 -2.66 18.63 7.12
C TRP A 232 -3.69 19.35 6.25
N TRP A 233 -4.09 18.74 5.14
CA TRP A 233 -5.07 19.29 4.19
C TRP A 233 -6.41 19.61 4.85
N SER A 234 -6.83 18.78 5.80
CA SER A 234 -8.07 18.98 6.56
C SER A 234 -8.06 20.30 7.35
N THR A 235 -6.87 20.78 7.75
CA THR A 235 -6.70 22.03 8.52
C THR A 235 -6.62 23.30 7.67
N LEU A 236 -6.42 23.16 6.36
CA LEU A 236 -6.21 24.29 5.45
C LEU A 236 -7.49 25.05 5.12
N LYS A 237 -7.35 26.37 4.96
CA LYS A 237 -8.38 27.25 4.40
C LYS A 237 -8.48 27.06 2.88
N ASN A 238 -9.59 27.51 2.31
CA ASN A 238 -9.84 27.40 0.87
C ASN A 238 -8.76 28.06 -0.01
N GLU A 239 -8.21 29.21 0.41
CA GLU A 239 -7.14 29.89 -0.35
C GLU A 239 -5.81 29.13 -0.31
N GLU A 240 -5.49 28.49 0.82
CA GLU A 240 -4.31 27.65 0.97
C GLU A 240 -4.44 26.40 0.10
N ARG A 241 -5.61 25.74 0.12
CA ARG A 241 -5.91 24.60 -0.77
C ARG A 241 -5.79 24.95 -2.25
N LYS A 242 -6.28 26.12 -2.67
CA LYS A 242 -6.09 26.62 -4.05
C LYS A 242 -4.62 26.80 -4.40
N THR A 243 -3.83 27.31 -3.46
CA THR A 243 -2.38 27.50 -3.65
C THR A 243 -1.67 26.17 -3.83
N VAL A 244 -1.97 25.16 -3.00
CA VAL A 244 -1.42 23.81 -3.15
C VAL A 244 -1.79 23.21 -4.51
N LYS A 245 -3.06 23.28 -4.92
CA LYS A 245 -3.50 22.80 -6.25
C LYS A 245 -2.74 23.48 -7.39
N LYS A 246 -2.54 24.80 -7.28
CA LYS A 246 -1.75 25.55 -8.26
C LYS A 246 -0.29 25.08 -8.29
N LEU A 247 0.33 24.81 -7.14
CA LEU A 247 1.71 24.31 -7.07
C LEU A 247 1.84 22.92 -7.72
N LEU A 248 0.83 22.07 -7.56
CA LEU A 248 0.72 20.77 -8.24
C LEU A 248 0.56 20.95 -9.76
N ASP A 249 -0.37 21.82 -10.20
CA ASP A 249 -0.60 22.11 -11.63
C ASP A 249 0.65 22.67 -12.32
N GLN A 250 1.46 23.44 -11.60
CA GLN A 250 2.71 24.01 -12.08
C GLN A 250 3.89 23.02 -11.99
N GLY A 251 3.67 21.83 -11.45
CA GLY A 251 4.69 20.82 -11.19
C GLY A 251 5.80 21.31 -10.26
N GLN A 252 5.53 22.30 -9.39
CA GLN A 252 6.47 22.73 -8.34
C GLN A 252 6.40 21.81 -7.13
N PHE A 253 5.21 21.31 -6.84
CA PHE A 253 4.97 20.29 -5.85
C PHE A 253 4.53 19.02 -6.58
N GLU A 254 5.08 17.87 -6.22
CA GLU A 254 4.74 16.58 -6.82
C GLU A 254 4.53 15.54 -5.71
N ILE A 255 3.52 14.70 -5.89
CA ILE A 255 3.21 13.61 -4.97
C ILE A 255 3.76 12.33 -5.59
N VAL A 256 4.68 11.66 -4.88
CA VAL A 256 5.36 10.46 -5.34
C VAL A 256 4.82 9.25 -4.59
N THR A 257 4.56 8.15 -5.29
CA THR A 257 3.81 6.97 -4.80
C THR A 257 2.36 7.29 -4.42
N GLY A 258 2.12 8.27 -3.54
CA GLY A 258 0.79 8.77 -3.17
C GLY A 258 -0.02 7.82 -2.30
N ALA A 259 0.61 6.80 -1.73
CA ALA A 259 -0.03 5.83 -0.85
C ALA A 259 -0.17 6.39 0.59
N TRP A 260 -0.96 5.73 1.43
CA TRP A 260 -1.16 6.16 2.82
C TRP A 260 0.15 6.24 3.59
N VAL A 261 1.04 5.27 3.34
CA VAL A 261 2.37 5.15 3.95
C VAL A 261 3.41 4.67 2.92
N MET A 262 4.69 4.74 3.27
CA MET A 262 5.73 3.95 2.58
C MET A 262 5.76 2.56 3.22
N THR A 263 5.16 1.57 2.57
CA THR A 263 4.88 0.26 3.16
C THR A 263 6.14 -0.59 3.39
N ASP A 264 6.11 -1.46 4.41
CA ASP A 264 7.13 -2.51 4.58
C ASP A 264 7.05 -3.55 3.45
N GLU A 265 8.16 -3.80 2.76
CA GLU A 265 8.20 -4.75 1.63
C GLU A 265 8.52 -6.20 2.04
N ALA A 266 8.78 -6.46 3.33
CA ALA A 266 9.09 -7.82 3.81
C ALA A 266 7.87 -8.54 4.40
N ASN A 267 7.14 -7.92 5.34
CA ASN A 267 6.06 -8.56 6.08
C ASN A 267 4.66 -8.19 5.58
N ALA A 268 4.53 -7.12 4.80
CA ALA A 268 3.22 -6.68 4.31
C ALA A 268 2.61 -7.73 3.38
N TYR A 269 1.35 -8.04 3.64
CA TYR A 269 0.57 -8.82 2.70
C TYR A 269 0.16 -7.91 1.54
N TYR A 270 0.23 -8.40 0.29
CA TYR A 270 -0.05 -7.60 -0.90
C TYR A 270 -1.41 -6.89 -0.85
N TYR A 271 -2.42 -7.49 -0.21
CA TYR A 271 -3.73 -6.86 -0.04
C TYR A 271 -3.62 -5.57 0.79
N SER A 272 -2.84 -5.58 1.87
CA SER A 272 -2.62 -4.40 2.71
C SER A 272 -1.89 -3.30 1.93
N THR A 273 -0.86 -3.67 1.16
CA THR A 273 -0.15 -2.74 0.25
C THR A 273 -1.09 -2.13 -0.80
N VAL A 274 -1.97 -2.92 -1.40
CA VAL A 274 -2.96 -2.41 -2.35
C VAL A 274 -3.96 -1.49 -1.66
N MET A 275 -4.45 -1.86 -0.47
CA MET A 275 -5.44 -1.07 0.26
C MET A 275 -4.90 0.30 0.68
N GLU A 276 -3.67 0.36 1.19
CA GLU A 276 -3.08 1.63 1.62
C GLU A 276 -2.74 2.54 0.42
N MET A 277 -2.39 1.95 -0.73
CA MET A 277 -2.26 2.68 -1.99
C MET A 277 -3.59 3.24 -2.47
N ILE A 278 -4.67 2.43 -2.43
CA ILE A 278 -6.02 2.88 -2.78
C ILE A 278 -6.46 4.03 -1.88
N GLU A 279 -6.23 3.94 -0.57
CA GLU A 279 -6.64 4.99 0.39
C GLU A 279 -6.02 6.34 0.04
N GLY A 280 -4.70 6.39 -0.13
CA GLY A 280 -4.02 7.63 -0.52
C GLY A 280 -4.47 8.15 -1.89
N HIS A 281 -4.64 7.25 -2.87
CA HIS A 281 -5.05 7.61 -4.22
C HIS A 281 -6.49 8.13 -4.32
N GLU A 282 -7.42 7.53 -3.57
CA GLU A 282 -8.80 8.02 -3.46
C GLU A 282 -8.84 9.43 -2.88
N PHE A 283 -8.04 9.72 -1.85
CA PHE A 283 -7.92 11.07 -1.33
C PHE A 283 -7.47 12.05 -2.43
N LEU A 284 -6.42 11.71 -3.19
CA LEU A 284 -5.91 12.56 -4.28
C LEU A 284 -6.98 12.85 -5.34
N ILE A 285 -7.69 11.81 -5.78
CA ILE A 285 -8.77 11.94 -6.77
C ILE A 285 -9.89 12.84 -6.26
N ASN A 286 -10.32 12.62 -5.02
CA ASN A 286 -11.49 13.29 -4.45
C ASN A 286 -11.20 14.75 -4.05
N GLN A 287 -9.99 15.05 -3.58
CA GLN A 287 -9.63 16.38 -3.05
C GLN A 287 -8.88 17.24 -4.06
N LEU A 288 -7.96 16.67 -4.84
CA LEU A 288 -7.07 17.41 -5.73
C LEU A 288 -7.54 17.38 -7.18
N GLY A 289 -8.08 16.24 -7.62
CA GLY A 289 -8.64 16.02 -8.95
C GLY A 289 -7.85 15.00 -9.76
N LYS A 290 -8.53 14.35 -10.73
CA LYS A 290 -7.98 13.23 -11.52
C LYS A 290 -6.73 13.57 -12.34
N GLN A 291 -6.46 14.84 -12.62
CA GLN A 291 -5.29 15.25 -13.40
C GLN A 291 -3.96 15.07 -12.65
N PHE A 292 -4.01 14.88 -11.33
CA PHE A 292 -2.85 14.57 -10.49
C PHE A 292 -2.71 13.07 -10.21
N TYR A 293 -3.48 12.26 -10.95
CA TYR A 293 -3.45 10.80 -10.92
C TYR A 293 -2.85 10.32 -12.24
N LEU A 294 -1.57 9.94 -12.24
CA LEU A 294 -0.86 9.33 -13.37
C LEU A 294 0.11 8.27 -12.87
#